data_AF-A0A8B7B977-F1
#
_entry.id   AF-A0A8B7B977-F1
#
_cell.length_a   1.000
_cell.length_b   1.000
_cell.length_c   1.000
_cell.angle_alpha   90.00
_cell.angle_beta   90.00
_cell.angle_gamma   90.00
#
_symmetry.space_group_name_H-M   'P 1'
#
loop_
_entity.id
_entity.type
_entity.pdbx_description
1 polymer ?
#
loop_
_entity_poly.entity_id
_entity_poly.type
_entity_poly.pdbx_seq_one_letter_code
_entity_poly.pdbx_strand_id
1 'polypeptide(L)'
;MRRGWKMGLSGVLRFCRRVLSWVPVLVIVLVVLWSYYAYVFELCLVTVLSPAEKVIYLILYHAIFVFFAWTYWKSIFTLPQQPNQKFHLSYTDKERYENEERPEVQKQMLFDMAKKLPVYTRTGSGAVRFCDRCHLIKPDRCHHCSVCAMCVLKMDHHCPWVNNCIGFSNYKFFLQFLAYSVIYCLYIATTVFSYFIKYWRGELPSVRSKFHVLFLLFVACMFFVSLVILFGYHCWLVSRNKTTLEAFCTPVFTSGPEKNGFNLGFIKNIQQVFGNNKKFWLIPIGS
;
A
#
# COMPACT_ATOMS: atom_id res chain seq x y z
N MET A 1 -32.09 -26.99 -11.48
CA MET A 1 -31.39 -26.19 -12.52
C MET A 1 -31.12 -24.71 -12.16
N ARG A 2 -32.05 -23.96 -11.55
CA ARG A 2 -31.85 -22.50 -11.26
C ARG A 2 -30.74 -22.13 -10.23
N ARG A 3 -30.35 -23.03 -9.32
CA ARG A 3 -29.24 -22.79 -8.36
C ARG A 3 -27.84 -22.94 -8.99
N GLY A 4 -27.67 -23.86 -9.94
CA GLY A 4 -26.38 -24.09 -10.62
C GLY A 4 -25.97 -22.94 -11.55
N TRP A 5 -26.94 -22.31 -12.23
CA TRP A 5 -26.70 -21.12 -13.06
C TRP A 5 -26.28 -19.89 -12.24
N LYS A 6 -26.91 -19.62 -11.09
CA LYS A 6 -26.50 -18.52 -10.19
C LYS A 6 -25.09 -18.73 -9.61
N MET A 7 -24.73 -19.98 -9.29
CA MET A 7 -23.37 -20.32 -8.82
C MET A 7 -22.32 -20.16 -9.93
N GLY A 8 -22.61 -20.62 -11.16
CA GLY A 8 -21.72 -20.48 -12.32
C GLY A 8 -21.50 -19.01 -12.73
N LEU A 9 -22.57 -18.21 -12.78
CA LEU A 9 -22.49 -16.76 -13.04
C LEU A 9 -21.66 -16.05 -11.95
N SER A 10 -21.82 -16.44 -10.68
CA SER A 10 -21.02 -15.91 -9.58
C SER A 10 -19.55 -16.32 -9.65
N GLY A 11 -19.25 -17.49 -10.22
CA GLY A 11 -17.88 -17.98 -10.40
C GLY A 11 -17.16 -17.21 -11.50
N VAL A 12 -17.81 -17.05 -12.66
CA VAL A 12 -17.29 -16.25 -13.78
C VAL A 12 -17.10 -14.79 -13.38
N LEU A 13 -18.08 -14.17 -12.71
CA LEU A 13 -17.97 -12.80 -12.21
C LEU A 13 -16.82 -12.64 -11.19
N ARG A 14 -16.64 -13.60 -10.28
CA ARG A 14 -15.52 -13.60 -9.32
C ARG A 14 -14.17 -13.77 -10.02
N PHE A 15 -14.10 -14.63 -11.03
CA PHE A 15 -12.90 -14.82 -11.85
C PHE A 15 -12.57 -13.54 -12.63
N CYS A 16 -13.53 -12.97 -13.36
CA CYS A 16 -13.35 -11.72 -14.10
C CYS A 16 -12.91 -10.59 -13.16
N ARG A 17 -13.53 -10.44 -11.99
CA ARG A 17 -13.12 -9.44 -10.99
C ARG A 17 -11.68 -9.65 -10.51
N ARG A 18 -11.27 -10.91 -10.30
CA ARG A 18 -9.89 -11.25 -9.89
C ARG A 18 -8.88 -10.95 -10.98
N VAL A 19 -9.22 -11.15 -12.25
CA VAL A 19 -8.35 -10.82 -13.38
C VAL A 19 -8.28 -9.29 -13.55
N LEU A 20 -9.43 -8.61 -13.56
CA LEU A 20 -9.51 -7.16 -13.73
C LEU A 20 -8.83 -6.39 -12.60
N SER A 21 -8.74 -6.95 -11.39
CA SER A 21 -8.03 -6.28 -10.28
C SER A 21 -6.52 -6.16 -10.50
N TRP A 22 -5.94 -6.92 -11.44
CA TRP A 22 -4.53 -6.79 -11.84
C TRP A 22 -4.28 -5.70 -12.88
N VAL A 23 -5.31 -5.15 -13.53
CA VAL A 23 -5.15 -4.13 -14.57
C VAL A 23 -4.32 -2.92 -14.09
N PRO A 24 -4.55 -2.33 -12.89
CA PRO A 24 -3.73 -1.21 -12.43
C PRO A 24 -2.25 -1.59 -12.26
N VAL A 25 -1.97 -2.80 -11.77
CA VAL A 25 -0.58 -3.30 -11.64
C VAL A 25 0.06 -3.45 -13.01
N LEU A 26 -0.66 -4.04 -13.98
CA LEU A 26 -0.17 -4.19 -15.35
C LEU A 26 0.14 -2.83 -16.00
N VAL A 27 -0.71 -1.81 -15.79
CA VAL A 27 -0.46 -0.45 -16.28
C VAL A 27 0.85 0.10 -15.73
N ILE A 28 1.09 -0.01 -14.42
CA ILE A 28 2.34 0.45 -13.79
C ILE A 28 3.54 -0.32 -14.35
N VAL A 29 3.45 -1.64 -14.46
CA VAL A 29 4.54 -2.47 -15.03
C VAL A 29 4.86 -2.05 -16.46
N LEU A 30 3.85 -1.84 -17.31
CA LEU A 30 4.04 -1.41 -18.69
C LEU A 30 4.70 -0.02 -18.77
N VAL A 31 4.25 0.94 -17.96
CA VAL A 31 4.86 2.28 -17.90
C VAL A 31 6.30 2.21 -17.43
N VAL A 32 6.60 1.39 -16.42
CA VAL A 32 7.95 1.21 -15.88
C VAL A 32 8.86 0.57 -16.93
N LEU A 33 8.43 -0.51 -17.59
CA LEU A 33 9.20 -1.18 -18.65
C LEU A 33 9.47 -0.24 -19.84
N TRP A 34 8.46 0.52 -20.26
CA TRP A 34 8.64 1.54 -21.29
C TRP A 34 9.62 2.64 -20.83
N SER A 35 9.51 3.11 -19.59
CA SER A 35 10.43 4.12 -19.05
C SER A 35 11.88 3.61 -18.98
N TYR A 36 12.07 2.32 -18.67
CA TYR A 36 13.37 1.66 -18.72
C TYR A 36 13.93 1.63 -20.13
N TYR A 37 13.12 1.21 -21.11
CA TYR A 37 13.52 1.26 -22.52
C TYR A 37 13.92 2.68 -22.95
N ALA A 38 13.07 3.66 -22.68
CA ALA A 38 13.27 5.06 -23.05
C ALA A 38 14.51 5.67 -22.37
N TYR A 39 14.73 5.39 -21.09
CA TYR A 39 15.86 5.95 -20.36
C TYR A 39 17.18 5.27 -20.74
N VAL A 40 17.21 3.94 -20.78
CA VAL A 40 18.46 3.20 -21.02
C VAL A 40 18.85 3.27 -22.48
N PHE A 41 17.95 2.90 -23.40
CA PHE A 41 18.32 2.73 -24.80
C PHE A 41 18.24 4.06 -25.57
N GLU A 42 17.12 4.77 -25.48
CA GLU A 42 16.92 6.00 -26.27
C GLU A 42 17.71 7.18 -25.71
N LEU A 43 17.71 7.39 -24.39
CA LEU A 43 18.48 8.47 -23.77
C LEU A 43 19.95 8.06 -23.59
N CYS A 44 20.26 7.10 -22.72
CA CYS A 44 21.65 6.84 -22.32
C CYS A 44 22.50 6.26 -23.46
N LEU A 45 22.02 5.27 -24.20
CA LEU A 45 22.83 4.64 -25.24
C LEU A 45 22.91 5.49 -26.52
N VAL A 46 21.79 6.03 -26.99
CA VAL A 46 21.70 6.76 -28.27
C VAL A 46 21.96 8.27 -28.14
N THR A 47 21.42 8.93 -27.10
CA THR A 47 21.43 10.39 -27.02
C THR A 47 22.60 10.97 -26.22
N VAL A 48 23.02 10.31 -25.14
CA VAL A 48 24.16 10.75 -24.31
C VAL A 48 25.47 10.43 -25.04
N LEU A 49 26.18 11.47 -25.46
CA LEU A 49 27.45 11.35 -26.19
C LEU A 49 28.65 11.14 -25.26
N SER A 50 28.64 11.75 -24.08
CA SER A 50 29.74 11.66 -23.12
C SER A 50 29.78 10.27 -22.47
N PRO A 51 30.88 9.49 -22.60
CA PRO A 51 30.99 8.17 -21.99
C PRO A 51 30.90 8.21 -20.46
N ALA A 52 31.51 9.21 -19.83
CA ALA A 52 31.49 9.36 -18.37
C ALA A 52 30.07 9.64 -17.85
N GLU A 53 29.34 10.55 -18.51
CA GLU A 53 27.94 10.86 -18.17
C GLU A 53 27.05 9.63 -18.33
N LYS A 54 27.22 8.88 -19.43
CA LYS A 54 26.48 7.65 -19.70
C LYS A 54 26.67 6.61 -18.60
N VAL A 55 27.91 6.38 -18.16
CA VAL A 55 28.21 5.40 -17.09
C VAL A 55 27.59 5.85 -15.76
N ILE A 56 27.75 7.12 -15.39
CA ILE A 56 27.16 7.66 -14.16
C ILE A 56 25.63 7.52 -14.19
N TYR A 57 25.01 7.86 -15.32
CA TYR A 57 23.56 7.80 -15.48
C TYR A 57 23.06 6.37 -15.33
N LEU A 58 23.69 5.42 -16.01
CA LEU A 58 23.29 4.02 -15.97
C LEU A 58 23.47 3.40 -14.58
N ILE A 59 24.59 3.66 -13.88
CA ILE A 59 24.83 3.08 -12.55
C ILE A 59 23.79 3.57 -11.54
N LEU A 60 23.58 4.89 -11.46
CA LEU A 60 22.63 5.47 -10.50
C LEU A 60 21.19 5.07 -10.84
N TYR A 61 20.83 5.10 -12.13
CA TYR A 61 19.52 4.66 -12.59
C TYR A 61 19.21 3.22 -12.18
N HIS A 62 20.13 2.29 -12.43
CA HIS A 62 19.91 0.87 -12.10
C HIS A 62 19.85 0.64 -10.59
N ALA A 63 20.66 1.34 -9.80
CA ALA A 63 20.57 1.27 -8.34
C ALA A 63 19.18 1.68 -7.85
N ILE A 64 18.66 2.82 -8.32
CA ILE A 64 17.32 3.30 -7.95
C ILE A 64 16.23 2.34 -8.47
N PHE A 65 16.34 1.90 -9.73
CA PHE A 65 15.39 0.98 -10.37
C PHE A 65 15.26 -0.34 -9.60
N VAL A 66 16.38 -0.92 -9.15
CA VAL A 66 16.37 -2.17 -8.35
C VAL A 66 15.61 -1.98 -7.04
N PHE A 67 15.86 -0.90 -6.30
CA PHE A 67 15.13 -0.63 -5.05
C PHE A 67 13.65 -0.33 -5.28
N PHE A 68 13.33 0.44 -6.33
CA PHE A 68 11.94 0.69 -6.74
C PHE A 68 11.22 -0.63 -7.06
N ALA A 69 11.80 -1.47 -7.92
CA ALA A 69 11.20 -2.75 -8.32
C ALA A 69 11.06 -3.70 -7.14
N TRP A 70 12.07 -3.78 -6.27
CA TRP A 70 12.04 -4.64 -5.09
C TRP A 70 10.97 -4.22 -4.08
N THR A 71 10.84 -2.92 -3.80
CA THR A 71 9.83 -2.40 -2.88
C THR A 71 8.41 -2.49 -3.46
N TYR A 72 8.25 -2.30 -4.76
CA TYR A 72 6.98 -2.51 -5.45
C TYR A 72 6.55 -3.98 -5.37
N TRP A 73 7.46 -4.91 -5.71
CA TRP A 73 7.24 -6.36 -5.57
C TRP A 73 6.83 -6.72 -4.14
N LYS A 74 7.56 -6.23 -3.13
CA LYS A 74 7.24 -6.51 -1.72
C LYS A 74 5.89 -5.94 -1.30
N SER A 75 5.46 -4.81 -1.84
CA SER A 75 4.14 -4.23 -1.58
C SER A 75 3.00 -5.06 -2.18
N ILE A 76 3.20 -5.62 -3.38
CA ILE A 76 2.24 -6.50 -4.06
C ILE A 76 2.15 -7.86 -3.35
N PHE A 77 3.28 -8.52 -3.13
CA PHE A 77 3.31 -9.95 -2.78
C PHE A 77 3.47 -10.23 -1.29
N THR A 78 3.70 -9.23 -0.44
CA THR A 78 3.60 -9.43 1.02
C THR A 78 2.13 -9.46 1.40
N LEU A 79 1.65 -10.65 1.78
CA LEU A 79 0.25 -10.85 2.13
C LEU A 79 -0.15 -10.04 3.38
N PRO A 80 -1.37 -9.47 3.40
CA PRO A 80 -1.88 -8.77 4.56
C PRO A 80 -2.08 -9.76 5.72
N GLN A 81 -1.65 -9.38 6.92
CA GLN A 81 -1.76 -10.24 8.10
C GLN A 81 -3.20 -10.25 8.64
N GLN A 82 -3.71 -11.46 8.95
CA GLN A 82 -5.00 -11.68 9.61
C GLN A 82 -4.86 -11.71 11.12
N PRO A 83 -5.94 -11.41 11.88
CA PRO A 83 -6.02 -11.73 13.29
C PRO A 83 -5.72 -13.22 13.54
N ASN A 84 -5.05 -13.51 14.65
CA ASN A 84 -4.79 -14.90 15.03
C ASN A 84 -6.05 -15.60 15.59
N GLN A 85 -5.96 -16.91 15.78
CA GLN A 85 -7.10 -17.75 16.14
C GLN A 85 -7.81 -17.32 17.43
N LYS A 86 -7.09 -16.76 18.42
CA LYS A 86 -7.71 -16.31 19.69
C LYS A 86 -8.75 -15.19 19.51
N PHE A 87 -8.73 -14.45 18.41
CA PHE A 87 -9.75 -13.44 18.13
C PHE A 87 -11.00 -14.03 17.44
N HIS A 88 -10.89 -15.23 16.88
CA HIS A 88 -12.01 -15.91 16.23
C HIS A 88 -12.92 -16.53 17.27
N LEU A 89 -14.23 -16.54 16.99
CA LEU A 89 -15.18 -17.30 17.79
C LEU A 89 -14.83 -18.78 17.65
N SER A 90 -14.85 -19.51 18.77
CA SER A 90 -14.82 -20.97 18.73
C SER A 90 -16.06 -21.49 18.00
N TYR A 91 -16.03 -22.74 17.54
CA TYR A 91 -17.20 -23.35 16.89
C TYR A 91 -18.46 -23.24 17.77
N THR A 92 -18.32 -23.55 19.06
CA THR A 92 -19.42 -23.47 20.03
C THR A 92 -19.90 -22.05 20.29
N ASP A 93 -18.99 -21.07 20.36
CA ASP A 93 -19.39 -19.66 20.56
C ASP A 93 -20.07 -19.10 19.32
N LYS A 94 -19.61 -19.52 18.13
CA LYS A 94 -20.22 -19.13 16.86
C LYS A 94 -21.65 -19.66 16.76
N GLU A 95 -21.85 -20.95 17.01
CA GLU A 95 -23.18 -21.57 16.98
C GLU A 95 -24.13 -20.91 17.99
N ARG A 96 -23.67 -20.66 19.22
CA ARG A 96 -24.46 -19.95 20.23
C ARG A 96 -24.80 -18.53 19.80
N TYR A 97 -23.85 -17.81 19.21
CA TYR A 97 -24.05 -16.43 18.75
C TYR A 97 -25.06 -16.36 17.60
N GLU A 98 -24.95 -17.28 16.63
CA GLU A 98 -25.83 -17.33 15.46
C GLU A 98 -27.26 -17.76 15.81
N ASN A 99 -27.42 -18.64 16.81
CA ASN A 99 -28.73 -19.13 17.27
C ASN A 99 -29.42 -18.21 18.30
N GLU A 100 -28.73 -17.22 18.85
CA GLU A 100 -29.32 -16.28 19.80
C GLU A 100 -30.06 -15.16 19.07
N GLU A 101 -31.38 -15.10 19.24
CA GLU A 101 -32.24 -14.11 18.59
C GLU A 101 -32.22 -12.75 19.28
N ARG A 102 -31.86 -12.69 20.57
CA ARG A 102 -31.89 -11.45 21.37
C ARG A 102 -30.60 -10.65 21.18
N PRO A 103 -30.66 -9.42 20.62
CA PRO A 103 -29.46 -8.62 20.34
C PRO A 103 -28.66 -8.24 21.60
N GLU A 104 -29.34 -8.05 22.73
CA GLU A 104 -28.67 -7.69 23.99
C GLU A 104 -27.83 -8.85 24.54
N VAL A 105 -28.28 -10.09 24.37
CA VAL A 105 -27.50 -11.28 24.77
C VAL A 105 -26.31 -11.47 23.84
N GLN A 106 -26.49 -11.30 22.53
CA GLN A 106 -25.39 -11.31 21.55
C GLN A 106 -24.31 -10.26 21.90
N LYS A 107 -24.72 -9.03 22.20
CA LYS A 107 -23.79 -7.97 22.64
C LYS A 107 -23.04 -8.40 23.90
N GLN A 108 -23.75 -8.91 24.91
CA GLN A 108 -23.16 -9.35 26.17
C GLN A 108 -22.13 -10.46 25.96
N MET A 109 -22.43 -11.46 25.12
CA MET A 109 -21.49 -12.52 24.76
C MET A 109 -20.21 -11.95 24.15
N LEU A 110 -20.33 -11.05 23.18
CA LEU A 110 -19.17 -10.40 22.55
C LEU A 110 -18.37 -9.57 23.57
N PHE A 111 -19.03 -8.90 24.51
CA PHE A 111 -18.38 -8.17 25.61
C PHE A 111 -17.57 -9.09 26.51
N ASP A 112 -18.14 -10.21 26.94
CA ASP A 112 -17.46 -11.15 27.84
C ASP A 112 -16.28 -11.86 27.17
N MET A 113 -16.38 -12.11 25.86
CA MET A 113 -15.25 -12.57 25.06
C MET A 113 -14.16 -11.50 24.92
N ALA A 114 -14.55 -10.25 24.63
CA ALA A 114 -13.60 -9.14 24.44
C ALA A 114 -12.79 -8.84 25.71
N LYS A 115 -13.36 -9.02 26.91
CA LYS A 115 -12.64 -8.86 28.19
C LYS A 115 -11.40 -9.76 28.32
N LYS A 116 -11.38 -10.90 27.61
CA LYS A 116 -10.26 -11.86 27.63
C LYS A 116 -9.20 -11.55 26.57
N LEU A 117 -9.37 -10.50 25.79
CA LEU A 117 -8.51 -10.13 24.66
C LEU A 117 -7.87 -8.75 24.88
N PRO A 118 -6.68 -8.50 24.30
CA PRO A 118 -6.05 -7.18 24.35
C PRO A 118 -6.73 -6.22 23.36
N VAL A 119 -7.96 -5.80 23.66
CA VAL A 119 -8.79 -4.91 22.83
C VAL A 119 -9.28 -3.71 23.62
N TYR A 120 -8.72 -2.55 23.32
CA TYR A 120 -8.96 -1.30 24.05
C TYR A 120 -9.93 -0.36 23.31
N THR A 121 -10.22 -0.64 22.02
CA THR A 121 -11.12 0.18 21.20
C THR A 121 -12.52 -0.41 21.04
N ARG A 122 -13.51 0.46 20.79
CA ARG A 122 -14.93 0.17 20.62
C ARG A 122 -15.50 0.85 19.37
N THR A 123 -16.74 0.52 19.01
CA THR A 123 -17.49 1.27 17.99
C THR A 123 -17.86 2.67 18.51
N GLY A 124 -18.37 3.53 17.63
CA GLY A 124 -18.90 4.85 18.03
C GLY A 124 -20.03 4.78 19.07
N SER A 125 -20.76 3.67 19.12
CA SER A 125 -21.81 3.39 20.11
C SER A 125 -21.30 2.68 21.39
N GLY A 126 -19.99 2.48 21.52
CA GLY A 126 -19.39 1.78 22.67
C GLY A 126 -19.43 0.25 22.58
N ALA A 127 -20.00 -0.34 21.53
CA ALA A 127 -20.07 -1.78 21.34
C ALA A 127 -18.69 -2.40 20.99
N VAL A 128 -18.56 -3.71 21.20
CA VAL A 128 -17.39 -4.48 20.75
C VAL A 128 -17.29 -4.43 19.23
N ARG A 129 -16.07 -4.19 18.72
CA ARG A 129 -15.80 -4.17 17.28
C ARG A 129 -15.78 -5.62 16.76
N PHE A 130 -16.92 -6.11 16.29
CA PHE A 130 -17.07 -7.46 15.73
C PHE A 130 -17.07 -7.48 14.20
N CYS A 131 -16.72 -8.61 13.60
CA CYS A 131 -16.80 -8.85 12.16
C CYS A 131 -17.71 -10.05 11.87
N ASP A 132 -18.95 -9.81 11.45
CA ASP A 132 -19.92 -10.88 11.17
C ASP A 132 -19.43 -11.82 10.05
N ARG A 133 -18.80 -11.28 9.01
CA ARG A 133 -18.30 -12.05 7.87
C ARG A 133 -17.15 -13.00 8.21
N CYS A 134 -16.36 -12.66 9.22
CA CYS A 134 -15.17 -13.43 9.60
C CYS A 134 -15.36 -14.14 10.95
N HIS A 135 -16.48 -13.91 11.64
CA HIS A 135 -16.80 -14.39 12.98
C HIS A 135 -15.63 -14.20 13.96
N LEU A 136 -15.14 -12.96 14.06
CA LEU A 136 -14.04 -12.60 14.94
C LEU A 136 -14.24 -11.24 15.61
N ILE A 137 -13.72 -11.10 16.82
CA ILE A 137 -13.57 -9.81 17.50
C ILE A 137 -12.37 -9.10 16.88
N LYS A 138 -12.59 -7.95 16.25
CA LYS A 138 -11.55 -7.19 15.56
C LYS A 138 -10.52 -6.71 16.60
N PRO A 139 -9.23 -7.08 16.45
CA PRO A 139 -8.17 -6.43 17.20
C PRO A 139 -8.21 -4.91 17.01
N ASP A 140 -7.56 -4.17 17.91
CA ASP A 140 -7.39 -2.73 17.73
C ASP A 140 -6.73 -2.45 16.37
N ARG A 141 -7.24 -1.41 15.68
CA ARG A 141 -6.77 -0.98 14.35
C ARG A 141 -7.00 -1.99 13.21
N CYS A 142 -7.64 -3.13 13.47
CA CYS A 142 -8.01 -4.11 12.45
C CYS A 142 -9.33 -3.74 11.77
N HIS A 143 -9.40 -3.84 10.44
CA HIS A 143 -10.64 -3.60 9.68
C HIS A 143 -10.87 -4.71 8.64
N HIS A 144 -12.14 -4.94 8.29
CA HIS A 144 -12.50 -5.90 7.25
C HIS A 144 -12.41 -5.22 5.88
N CYS A 145 -11.58 -5.75 4.99
CA CYS A 145 -11.53 -5.30 3.60
C CYS A 145 -12.45 -6.19 2.76
N SER A 146 -13.50 -5.60 2.19
CA SER A 146 -14.46 -6.32 1.33
C SER A 146 -13.86 -6.79 0.00
N VAL A 147 -12.78 -6.14 -0.47
CA VAL A 147 -12.06 -6.56 -1.68
C VAL A 147 -11.20 -7.79 -1.40
N CYS A 148 -10.44 -7.77 -0.29
CA CYS A 148 -9.64 -8.92 0.14
C CYS A 148 -10.48 -10.04 0.80
N ALA A 149 -11.73 -9.75 1.16
CA ALA A 149 -12.65 -10.64 1.87
C ALA A 149 -12.09 -11.18 3.21
N MET A 150 -11.34 -10.35 3.93
CA MET A 150 -10.69 -10.72 5.19
C MET A 150 -10.48 -9.51 6.10
N CYS A 151 -10.32 -9.78 7.39
CA CYS A 151 -9.85 -8.79 8.36
C CYS A 151 -8.34 -8.60 8.23
N VAL A 152 -7.91 -7.34 8.10
CA VAL A 152 -6.51 -6.94 7.93
C VAL A 152 -6.04 -6.21 9.18
N LEU A 153 -4.97 -6.70 9.80
CA LEU A 153 -4.35 -6.06 10.96
C LEU A 153 -3.78 -4.69 10.58
N LYS A 154 -4.01 -3.68 11.44
CA LYS A 154 -3.59 -2.28 11.24
C LYS A 154 -3.88 -1.82 9.81
N MET A 155 -5.08 -2.10 9.31
CA MET A 155 -5.46 -1.79 7.93
C MET A 155 -5.33 -0.30 7.68
N ASP A 156 -4.59 0.06 6.64
CA ASP A 156 -4.47 1.43 6.19
C ASP A 156 -5.47 1.71 5.05
N HIS A 157 -5.34 0.98 3.95
CA HIS A 157 -6.28 1.04 2.84
C HIS A 157 -6.14 -0.20 1.94
N HIS A 158 -7.08 -0.38 1.01
CA HIS A 158 -6.88 -1.28 -0.12
C HIS A 158 -6.33 -0.49 -1.29
N CYS A 159 -5.18 -0.88 -1.83
CA CYS A 159 -4.51 -0.14 -2.90
C CYS A 159 -4.61 -0.91 -4.23
N PRO A 160 -5.39 -0.40 -5.20
CA PRO A 160 -5.51 -1.03 -6.51
C PRO A 160 -4.18 -1.12 -7.26
N TRP A 161 -3.30 -0.12 -7.09
CA TRP A 161 -2.00 -0.03 -7.78
C TRP A 161 -0.99 -1.09 -7.37
N VAL A 162 -1.21 -1.78 -6.25
CA VAL A 162 -0.44 -2.98 -5.85
C VAL A 162 -1.34 -4.22 -5.77
N ASN A 163 -2.61 -4.11 -6.16
CA ASN A 163 -3.64 -5.15 -6.05
C ASN A 163 -3.64 -5.88 -4.69
N ASN A 164 -3.43 -5.11 -3.61
CA ASN A 164 -3.25 -5.66 -2.28
C ASN A 164 -3.72 -4.69 -1.20
N CYS A 165 -4.04 -5.21 -0.02
CA CYS A 165 -4.31 -4.38 1.15
C CYS A 165 -3.00 -3.90 1.77
N ILE A 166 -2.91 -2.61 2.04
CA ILE A 166 -1.85 -2.01 2.84
C ILE A 166 -2.28 -2.09 4.30
N GLY A 167 -1.47 -2.74 5.12
CA GLY A 167 -1.71 -2.93 6.54
C GLY A 167 -0.43 -3.26 7.29
N PHE A 168 -0.55 -3.91 8.45
CA PHE A 168 0.57 -4.15 9.36
C PHE A 168 1.81 -4.78 8.69
N SER A 169 1.62 -5.85 7.89
CA SER A 169 2.71 -6.64 7.34
C SER A 169 3.47 -5.97 6.18
N ASN A 170 2.88 -4.99 5.51
CA ASN A 170 3.46 -4.40 4.30
C ASN A 170 3.49 -2.85 4.29
N TYR A 171 3.05 -2.17 5.35
CA TYR A 171 3.07 -0.70 5.39
C TYR A 171 4.48 -0.12 5.21
N LYS A 172 5.50 -0.76 5.82
CA LYS A 172 6.92 -0.39 5.60
C LYS A 172 7.30 -0.46 4.11
N PHE A 173 6.95 -1.56 3.44
CA PHE A 173 7.28 -1.74 2.02
C PHE A 173 6.55 -0.74 1.14
N PHE A 174 5.30 -0.40 1.47
CA PHE A 174 4.54 0.63 0.78
C PHE A 174 5.19 2.01 0.92
N LEU A 175 5.62 2.39 2.13
CA LEU A 175 6.32 3.67 2.34
C LEU A 175 7.64 3.74 1.58
N GLN A 176 8.41 2.64 1.59
CA GLN A 176 9.65 2.55 0.82
C GLN A 176 9.36 2.63 -0.68
N PHE A 177 8.34 1.93 -1.16
CA PHE A 177 7.88 2.02 -2.56
C PHE A 177 7.57 3.46 -2.95
N LEU A 178 6.81 4.20 -2.14
CA LEU A 178 6.53 5.62 -2.40
C LEU A 178 7.83 6.45 -2.44
N ALA A 179 8.72 6.27 -1.47
CA ALA A 179 9.99 7.00 -1.41
C ALA A 179 10.88 6.72 -2.64
N TYR A 180 11.09 5.46 -2.99
CA TYR A 180 11.89 5.08 -4.16
C TYR A 180 11.20 5.47 -5.48
N SER A 181 9.86 5.52 -5.54
CA SER A 181 9.13 6.05 -6.69
C SER A 181 9.36 7.54 -6.88
N VAL A 182 9.36 8.32 -5.79
CA VAL A 182 9.70 9.76 -5.81
C VAL A 182 11.14 9.96 -6.29
N ILE A 183 12.10 9.19 -5.74
CA ILE A 183 13.51 9.26 -6.14
C ILE A 183 13.68 8.89 -7.62
N TYR A 184 13.01 7.82 -8.08
CA TYR A 184 13.04 7.38 -9.47
C TYR A 184 12.52 8.45 -10.43
N CYS A 185 11.35 9.04 -10.14
CA CYS A 185 10.78 10.09 -10.98
C CYS A 185 11.64 11.36 -10.96
N LEU A 186 12.16 11.76 -9.79
CA LEU A 186 13.04 12.92 -9.67
C LEU A 186 14.35 12.73 -10.45
N TYR A 187 14.95 11.54 -10.35
CA TYR A 187 16.17 11.21 -11.06
C TYR A 187 15.97 11.26 -12.58
N ILE A 188 14.89 10.66 -13.09
CA ILE A 188 14.53 10.77 -14.51
C ILE A 188 14.29 12.22 -14.90
N ALA A 189 13.46 12.96 -14.16
CA ALA A 189 13.11 14.33 -14.51
C ALA A 189 14.35 15.24 -14.57
N THR A 190 15.24 15.17 -13.57
CA THR A 190 16.45 16.00 -13.51
C THR A 190 17.46 15.66 -14.61
N THR A 191 17.70 14.38 -14.87
CA THR A 191 18.63 13.96 -15.93
C THR A 191 18.08 14.21 -17.32
N VAL A 192 16.78 13.99 -17.55
CA VAL A 192 16.12 14.22 -18.84
C VAL A 192 15.96 15.72 -19.15
N PHE A 193 15.85 16.58 -18.13
CA PHE A 193 15.59 18.02 -18.33
C PHE A 193 16.67 18.71 -19.18
N SER A 194 17.95 18.38 -19.01
CA SER A 194 19.02 18.94 -19.83
C SER A 194 18.88 18.57 -21.31
N TYR A 195 18.44 17.33 -21.59
CA TYR A 195 18.19 16.82 -22.93
C TYR A 195 16.89 17.34 -23.53
N PHE A 196 15.90 17.64 -22.70
CA PHE A 196 14.70 18.36 -23.10
C PHE A 196 15.03 19.78 -23.57
N ILE A 197 15.97 20.49 -22.92
CA ILE A 197 16.44 21.79 -23.42
C ILE A 197 17.15 21.63 -24.77
N LYS A 198 18.03 20.63 -24.92
CA LYS A 198 18.69 20.31 -26.21
C LYS A 198 17.69 19.98 -27.32
N TYR A 199 16.58 19.32 -26.99
CA TYR A 199 15.48 19.05 -27.92
C TYR A 199 14.92 20.35 -28.52
N TRP A 200 14.55 21.32 -27.66
CA TRP A 200 13.97 22.59 -28.10
C TRP A 200 14.96 23.48 -28.85
N ARG A 201 16.27 23.30 -28.62
CA ARG A 201 17.33 23.98 -29.38
C ARG A 201 17.65 23.32 -30.73
N GLY A 202 17.05 22.16 -31.03
CA GLY A 202 17.33 21.43 -32.26
C GLY A 202 18.66 20.66 -32.25
N GLU A 203 19.28 20.49 -31.09
CA GLU A 203 20.61 19.88 -30.93
C GLU A 203 20.57 18.35 -30.79
N LEU A 204 19.38 17.74 -30.76
CA LEU A 204 19.25 16.28 -30.63
C LEU A 204 19.38 15.54 -31.97
N PRO A 205 20.25 14.50 -32.05
CA PRO A 205 20.62 13.84 -33.30
C PRO A 205 19.55 12.92 -33.90
N SER A 206 18.61 12.38 -33.10
CA SER A 206 17.67 11.32 -33.52
C SER A 206 16.21 11.72 -33.32
N VAL A 207 15.36 11.62 -34.36
CA VAL A 207 13.91 11.94 -34.29
C VAL A 207 13.14 10.99 -33.35
N ARG A 208 13.50 9.69 -33.33
CA ARG A 208 12.85 8.72 -32.43
C ARG A 208 13.11 9.07 -30.96
N SER A 209 14.34 9.42 -30.64
CA SER A 209 14.75 9.74 -29.28
C SER A 209 14.09 11.03 -28.77
N LYS A 210 13.68 11.95 -29.68
CA LYS A 210 12.90 13.16 -29.33
C LYS A 210 11.55 12.83 -28.69
N PHE A 211 10.80 11.87 -29.24
CA PHE A 211 9.49 11.48 -28.71
C PHE A 211 9.61 10.86 -27.31
N HIS A 212 10.58 9.95 -27.13
CA HIS A 212 10.81 9.30 -25.85
C HIS A 212 11.26 10.28 -24.77
N VAL A 213 12.20 11.18 -25.07
CA VAL A 213 12.69 12.20 -24.12
C VAL A 213 11.56 13.12 -23.65
N LEU A 214 10.71 13.60 -24.56
CA LEU A 214 9.57 14.45 -24.22
C LEU A 214 8.57 13.73 -23.32
N PHE A 215 8.12 12.54 -23.73
CA PHE A 215 7.10 11.80 -22.99
C PHE A 215 7.62 11.31 -21.64
N LEU A 216 8.91 10.93 -21.56
CA LEU A 216 9.55 10.48 -20.33
C LEU A 216 9.59 11.58 -19.26
N LEU A 217 9.92 12.82 -19.64
CA LEU A 217 9.88 13.97 -18.73
C LEU A 217 8.45 14.23 -18.23
N PHE A 218 7.47 14.26 -19.13
CA PHE A 218 6.08 14.53 -18.77
C PHE A 218 5.52 13.47 -17.81
N VAL A 219 5.71 12.19 -18.12
CA VAL A 219 5.28 11.07 -17.27
C VAL A 219 5.98 11.11 -15.90
N ALA A 220 7.30 11.36 -15.88
CA ALA A 220 8.06 11.45 -14.63
C ALA A 220 7.56 12.61 -13.75
N CYS A 221 7.34 13.80 -14.31
CA CYS A 221 6.83 14.95 -13.57
C CYS A 221 5.40 14.73 -13.04
N MET A 222 4.52 14.14 -13.85
CA MET A 222 3.15 13.81 -13.45
C MET A 222 3.13 12.88 -12.23
N PHE A 223 3.87 11.77 -12.29
CA PHE A 223 3.96 10.84 -11.16
C PHE A 223 4.67 11.47 -9.96
N PHE A 224 5.74 12.24 -10.18
CA PHE A 224 6.48 12.90 -9.10
C PHE A 224 5.57 13.79 -8.24
N VAL A 225 4.77 14.67 -8.85
CA VAL A 225 3.87 15.57 -8.12
C VAL A 225 2.86 14.78 -7.28
N SER A 226 2.19 13.80 -7.87
CA SER A 226 1.22 12.97 -7.15
C SER A 226 1.86 12.16 -6.02
N LEU A 227 3.04 11.57 -6.26
CA LEU A 227 3.73 10.73 -5.29
C LEU A 227 4.32 11.52 -4.13
N VAL A 228 4.84 12.73 -4.35
CA VAL A 228 5.35 13.59 -3.26
C VAL A 228 4.23 13.96 -2.30
N ILE A 229 3.03 14.29 -2.81
CA ILE A 229 1.87 14.60 -1.97
C ILE A 229 1.46 13.36 -1.15
N LEU A 230 1.33 12.20 -1.80
CA LEU A 230 0.95 10.96 -1.13
C LEU A 230 2.00 10.52 -0.09
N PHE A 231 3.28 10.58 -0.44
CA PHE A 231 4.38 10.25 0.46
C PHE A 231 4.46 11.21 1.64
N GLY A 232 4.26 12.51 1.41
CA GLY A 232 4.19 13.53 2.46
C GLY A 232 3.04 13.27 3.44
N TYR A 233 1.86 12.94 2.92
CA TYR A 233 0.70 12.56 3.75
C TYR A 233 1.00 11.33 4.62
N HIS A 234 1.59 10.29 4.06
CA HIS A 234 1.95 9.09 4.83
C HIS A 234 3.10 9.32 5.82
N CYS A 235 4.06 10.20 5.51
CA CYS A 235 5.06 10.65 6.48
C CYS A 235 4.38 11.32 7.69
N TRP A 236 3.39 12.16 7.45
CA TRP A 236 2.59 12.76 8.53
C TRP A 236 1.82 11.70 9.34
N LEU A 237 1.18 10.72 8.68
CA LEU A 237 0.49 9.62 9.35
C LEU A 237 1.43 8.81 10.26
N VAL A 238 2.60 8.42 9.75
CA VAL A 238 3.64 7.70 10.50
C VAL A 238 4.07 8.54 11.71
N SER A 239 4.31 9.84 11.53
CA SER A 239 4.73 10.73 12.61
C SER A 239 3.73 10.81 13.77
N ARG A 240 2.45 10.53 13.51
CA ARG A 240 1.35 10.54 14.49
C ARG A 240 0.86 9.14 14.87
N ASN A 241 1.48 8.08 14.36
CA ASN A 241 1.05 6.69 14.48
C ASN A 241 -0.42 6.45 14.12
N LYS A 242 -0.86 7.04 13.01
CA LYS A 242 -2.22 6.86 12.49
C LYS A 242 -2.20 6.02 11.22
N THR A 243 -3.24 5.25 11.01
CA THR A 243 -3.61 4.79 9.67
C THR A 243 -4.47 5.84 8.97
N THR A 244 -4.63 5.71 7.66
CA THR A 244 -5.53 6.53 6.85
C THR A 244 -6.96 6.46 7.41
N LEU A 245 -7.46 5.26 7.74
CA LEU A 245 -8.79 5.08 8.36
C LEU A 245 -8.92 5.85 9.68
N GLU A 246 -7.90 5.82 10.53
CA GLU A 246 -7.89 6.53 11.82
C GLU A 246 -7.80 8.05 11.67
N ALA A 247 -7.23 8.54 10.57
CA ALA A 247 -7.19 9.96 10.25
C ALA A 247 -8.57 10.52 9.90
N PHE A 248 -9.42 9.72 9.25
CA PHE A 248 -10.81 10.08 8.94
C PHE A 248 -11.79 9.72 10.05
N CYS A 249 -11.59 8.61 10.74
CA CYS A 249 -12.46 8.11 11.79
C CYS A 249 -11.66 7.91 13.07
N THR A 250 -11.85 8.82 14.03
CA THR A 250 -11.14 8.76 15.31
C THR A 250 -11.47 7.46 16.06
N PRO A 251 -10.46 6.68 16.49
CA PRO A 251 -10.70 5.49 17.29
C PRO A 251 -11.32 5.85 18.64
N VAL A 252 -12.30 5.05 19.07
CA VAL A 252 -12.97 5.21 20.36
C VAL A 252 -12.36 4.23 21.33
N PHE A 253 -11.70 4.74 22.36
CA PHE A 253 -11.17 3.97 23.48
C PHE A 253 -12.25 3.81 24.56
N THR A 254 -11.98 3.01 25.58
CA THR A 254 -12.89 2.86 26.74
C THR A 254 -13.12 4.16 27.50
N SER A 255 -12.17 5.09 27.44
CA SER A 255 -12.22 6.48 27.95
C SER A 255 -13.00 7.44 27.03
N GLY A 256 -13.32 7.04 25.81
CA GLY A 256 -13.94 7.88 24.79
C GLY A 256 -13.10 8.05 23.52
N PRO A 257 -13.52 8.93 22.58
CA PRO A 257 -12.80 9.16 21.32
C PRO A 257 -11.45 9.84 21.54
N GLU A 258 -10.35 9.22 21.08
CA GLU A 258 -9.01 9.78 21.23
C GLU A 258 -8.25 9.85 19.89
N LYS A 259 -8.09 11.07 19.36
CA LYS A 259 -7.39 11.30 18.08
C LYS A 259 -5.96 10.79 18.08
N ASN A 260 -5.29 10.78 19.23
CA ASN A 260 -3.87 10.45 19.36
C ASN A 260 -3.65 9.24 20.28
N GLY A 261 -4.65 8.40 20.52
CA GLY A 261 -4.55 7.31 21.51
C GLY A 261 -3.50 6.23 21.20
N PHE A 262 -2.97 6.17 19.98
CA PHE A 262 -1.84 5.29 19.61
C PHE A 262 -0.50 6.03 19.44
N ASN A 263 -0.44 7.35 19.66
CA ASN A 263 0.76 8.14 19.49
C ASN A 263 1.74 7.93 20.66
N LEU A 264 2.96 7.48 20.37
CA LEU A 264 4.01 7.20 21.35
C LEU A 264 5.16 8.22 21.31
N GLY A 265 5.01 9.31 20.54
CA GLY A 265 6.07 10.26 20.22
C GLY A 265 6.78 9.94 18.91
N PHE A 266 7.34 10.97 18.27
CA PHE A 266 7.81 10.92 16.87
C PHE A 266 8.73 9.73 16.55
N ILE A 267 9.81 9.55 17.33
CA ILE A 267 10.79 8.49 17.10
C ILE A 267 10.17 7.10 17.30
N LYS A 268 9.43 6.90 18.39
CA LYS A 268 8.78 5.62 18.70
C LYS A 268 7.74 5.25 17.64
N ASN A 269 7.02 6.23 17.09
CA ASN A 269 6.06 5.99 16.02
C ASN A 269 6.74 5.51 14.73
N ILE A 270 7.89 6.08 14.37
CA ILE A 270 8.68 5.63 13.22
C ILE A 270 9.21 4.21 13.48
N GLN A 271 9.74 3.94 14.67
CA GLN A 271 10.24 2.61 15.06
C GLN A 271 9.14 1.53 15.05
N GLN A 272 7.88 1.89 15.33
CA GLN A 272 6.73 0.98 15.19
C GLN A 272 6.50 0.49 13.74
N VAL A 273 7.04 1.19 12.74
CA VAL A 273 6.93 0.79 11.32
C VAL A 273 8.24 0.20 10.81
N PHE A 274 9.35 0.87 11.05
CA PHE A 274 10.65 0.53 10.46
C PHE A 274 11.52 -0.38 11.35
N GLY A 275 11.10 -0.65 12.58
CA GLY A 275 11.87 -1.41 13.57
C GLY A 275 12.94 -0.58 14.28
N ASN A 276 13.56 -1.18 15.28
CA ASN A 276 14.59 -0.51 16.11
C ASN A 276 15.94 -0.37 15.39
N ASN A 277 16.26 -1.30 14.48
CA ASN A 277 17.53 -1.31 13.77
C ASN A 277 17.48 -0.42 12.52
N LYS A 278 18.09 0.76 12.62
CA LYS A 278 18.14 1.77 11.54
C LYS A 278 18.77 1.27 10.24
N LYS A 279 19.66 0.25 10.29
CA LYS A 279 20.30 -0.32 9.09
C LYS A 279 19.29 -0.90 8.10
N PHE A 280 18.13 -1.33 8.59
CA PHE A 280 17.08 -1.96 7.77
C PHE A 280 15.94 -1.02 7.41
N TRP A 281 16.07 0.29 7.67
CA TRP A 281 15.02 1.25 7.38
C TRP A 281 14.83 1.49 5.88
N LEU A 282 15.92 1.46 5.11
CA LEU A 282 15.90 1.64 3.66
C LEU A 282 15.80 0.31 2.89
N ILE A 283 16.03 -0.82 3.56
CA ILE A 283 16.02 -2.13 2.92
C ILE A 283 14.61 -2.74 3.07
N PRO A 284 14.01 -3.29 1.99
CA PRO A 284 12.67 -3.88 2.03
C PRO A 284 12.66 -5.31 2.59
N ILE A 285 13.18 -5.44 3.81
CA ILE A 285 13.07 -6.64 4.64
C ILE A 285 12.14 -6.39 5.83
N GLY A 286 11.56 -7.46 6.36
CA GLY A 286 10.70 -7.40 7.54
C GLY A 286 11.41 -6.72 8.72
N SER A 287 10.64 -5.97 9.50
CA SER A 287 11.08 -5.35 10.75
C SER A 287 11.12 -6.37 11.88
#